data_AF-J3I1I0-F1
#
_entry.id   AF-J3I1I0-F1
#
_cell.length_a   1.000
_cell.length_b   1.000
_cell.length_c   1.000
_cell.angle_alpha   90.00
_cell.angle_beta   90.00
_cell.angle_gamma   90.00
#
_symmetry.space_group_name_H-M   'P 1'
#
loop_
_entity.id
_entity.type
_entity.pdbx_description
1 polymer ?
#
loop_
_entity_poly.entity_id
_entity_poly.type
_entity_poly.pdbx_seq_one_letter_code
_entity_poly.pdbx_strand_id
1 'polypeptide(L)'
;MQLFPNRLLLLWSLPVIIFLGGCDAKPECDSPETRKAVLDAVSDDHRNPLVDFAAKNSTAKASLESKKPLYLLGEKIVTSSSSNGKRTLQCSGAISVAVGDVKASKEIEFSVQKSKDGKLSVAVTPFQF
;
A
#
# COMPACT_ATOMS: atom_id res chain seq x y z
N MET A 1 50.94 -4.11 46.45
CA MET A 1 49.70 -4.88 46.67
C MET A 1 48.56 -3.90 46.93
N GLN A 2 47.45 -4.13 46.24
CA GLN A 2 46.25 -3.30 46.19
C GLN A 2 45.48 -3.33 47.52
N LEU A 3 44.79 -2.23 47.86
CA LEU A 3 43.36 -2.24 48.21
C LEU A 3 42.88 -0.80 48.44
N PHE A 4 42.02 -0.28 47.55
CA PHE A 4 41.10 0.82 47.87
C PHE A 4 39.69 0.40 47.42
N PRO A 5 38.70 0.37 48.33
CA PRO A 5 37.33 0.00 48.03
C PRO A 5 36.41 1.22 47.78
N ASN A 6 35.28 0.93 47.11
CA ASN A 6 34.03 1.70 46.98
C ASN A 6 34.00 2.89 46.00
N ARG A 7 33.34 2.74 44.85
CA ARG A 7 31.87 2.89 44.63
C ARG A 7 31.38 4.31 44.91
N LEU A 8 31.26 5.11 43.85
CA LEU A 8 30.04 5.89 43.61
C LEU A 8 29.95 6.23 42.12
N LEU A 9 29.16 5.42 41.43
CA LEU A 9 28.68 5.66 40.07
C LEU A 9 27.75 6.87 40.11
N LEU A 10 28.23 8.06 39.73
CA LEU A 10 27.36 9.17 39.36
C LEU A 10 26.80 8.89 37.96
N LEU A 11 25.75 8.08 37.89
CA LEU A 11 24.88 7.99 36.72
C LEU A 11 24.06 9.28 36.61
N TRP A 12 24.55 10.20 35.79
CA TRP A 12 23.82 11.39 35.39
C TRP A 12 22.85 10.99 34.27
N SER A 13 21.64 10.55 34.64
CA SER A 13 20.59 10.25 33.68
C SER A 13 20.00 11.56 33.15
N LEU A 14 20.43 11.99 31.96
CA LEU A 14 19.66 12.96 31.18
C LEU A 14 18.33 12.32 30.76
N PRO A 15 17.17 12.95 31.00
CA PRO A 15 15.95 12.53 30.34
C PRO A 15 16.12 12.84 28.86
N VAL A 16 16.40 11.81 28.05
CA VAL A 16 16.25 11.92 26.60
C VAL A 16 14.76 12.04 26.34
N ILE A 17 14.27 13.28 26.30
CA ILE A 17 12.93 13.59 25.82
C ILE A 17 12.96 13.27 24.33
N ILE A 18 12.56 12.04 23.98
CA ILE A 18 12.27 11.65 22.61
C ILE A 18 11.01 12.43 22.22
N PHE A 19 11.20 13.61 21.65
CA PHE A 19 10.15 14.26 20.89
C PHE A 19 9.84 13.35 19.71
N LEU A 20 8.82 12.49 19.86
CA LEU A 20 8.07 11.93 18.74
C LEU A 20 7.33 13.10 18.09
N GLY A 21 8.09 13.95 17.39
CA GLY A 21 7.55 14.92 16.47
C GLY A 21 6.78 14.14 15.44
N GLY A 22 5.45 14.13 15.58
CA GLY A 22 4.54 13.55 14.61
C GLY A 22 4.88 14.17 13.27
N CYS A 23 5.50 13.38 12.40
CA CYS A 23 5.64 13.72 11.01
C CYS A 23 4.22 13.99 10.53
N ASP A 24 3.95 15.21 10.05
CA ASP A 24 2.66 15.62 9.51
C ASP A 24 2.46 14.82 8.21
N ALA A 25 2.06 13.56 8.39
CA ALA A 25 2.18 12.52 7.40
C ALA A 25 1.05 12.68 6.40
N LYS A 26 1.26 13.60 5.46
CA LYS A 26 0.38 13.78 4.32
C LYS A 26 0.26 12.45 3.57
N PRO A 27 -0.95 12.10 3.08
CA PRO A 27 -1.09 10.97 2.19
C PRO A 27 -0.23 11.17 0.94
N GLU A 28 0.23 10.08 0.36
CA GLU A 28 1.01 10.06 -0.88
C GLU A 28 0.50 8.90 -1.75
N CYS A 29 0.23 9.17 -3.02
CA CYS A 29 -0.31 8.17 -3.95
C CYS A 29 0.70 7.04 -4.22
N ASP A 30 1.99 7.35 -4.23
CA ASP A 30 3.04 6.42 -4.64
C ASP A 30 3.87 5.84 -3.48
N SER A 31 3.40 6.03 -2.24
CA SER A 31 4.09 5.44 -1.09
C SER A 31 3.94 3.91 -1.08
N PRO A 32 4.90 3.17 -0.50
CA PRO A 32 4.80 1.71 -0.36
C PRO A 32 3.53 1.26 0.37
N GLU A 33 3.10 2.01 1.38
CA GLU A 33 1.87 1.76 2.13
C GLU A 33 0.64 1.86 1.22
N THR A 34 0.56 2.92 0.42
CA THR A 34 -0.54 3.11 -0.54
C THR A 34 -0.53 2.04 -1.61
N ARG A 35 0.63 1.72 -2.19
CA ARG A 35 0.76 0.66 -3.19
C ARG A 35 0.26 -0.68 -2.67
N LYS A 36 0.65 -1.04 -1.43
CA LYS A 36 0.17 -2.25 -0.78
C LYS A 36 -1.35 -2.20 -0.55
N ALA A 37 -1.88 -1.10 -0.03
CA ALA A 37 -3.31 -0.96 0.23
C ALA A 37 -4.16 -1.00 -1.05
N VAL A 38 -3.67 -0.47 -2.17
CA VAL A 38 -4.31 -0.61 -3.49
C VAL A 38 -4.32 -2.08 -3.92
N LEU A 39 -3.18 -2.78 -3.81
CA LEU A 39 -3.10 -4.20 -4.16
C LEU A 39 -4.05 -5.04 -3.31
N ASP A 40 -4.04 -4.84 -1.99
CA ASP A 40 -4.92 -5.53 -1.05
C ASP A 40 -6.39 -5.27 -1.40
N ALA A 41 -6.78 -4.01 -1.64
CA ALA A 41 -8.16 -3.66 -2.01
C ALA A 41 -8.62 -4.31 -3.32
N VAL A 42 -7.74 -4.45 -4.31
CA VAL A 42 -8.07 -5.08 -5.60
C VAL A 42 -8.07 -6.60 -5.50
N SER A 43 -7.17 -7.18 -4.71
CA SER A 43 -7.10 -8.63 -4.51
C SER A 43 -8.23 -9.18 -3.65
N ASP A 44 -8.75 -8.38 -2.72
CA ASP A 44 -9.87 -8.74 -1.86
C ASP A 44 -11.22 -8.65 -2.57
N ASP A 45 -11.29 -8.02 -3.75
CA ASP A 45 -12.49 -8.02 -4.58
C ASP A 45 -12.70 -9.36 -5.27
N HIS A 46 -13.54 -10.21 -4.67
CA HIS A 46 -13.92 -11.52 -5.23
C HIS A 46 -14.74 -11.44 -6.54
N ARG A 47 -15.19 -10.25 -6.94
CA ARG A 47 -15.92 -10.01 -8.20
C ARG A 47 -15.12 -9.11 -9.15
N ASN A 48 -13.79 -9.20 -9.07
CA ASN A 48 -12.89 -8.40 -9.88
C ASN A 48 -13.04 -8.75 -11.39
N PRO A 49 -13.54 -7.82 -12.24
CA PRO A 49 -13.80 -8.14 -13.64
C PRO A 49 -12.53 -8.34 -14.48
N LEU A 50 -11.34 -7.84 -14.05
CA LEU A 50 -10.08 -8.18 -14.73
C LEU A 50 -9.73 -9.65 -14.54
N VAL A 51 -9.97 -10.21 -13.36
CA VAL A 51 -9.74 -11.64 -13.07
C VAL A 51 -10.66 -12.47 -13.94
N ASP A 52 -11.95 -12.12 -13.99
CA ASP A 52 -12.94 -12.82 -14.82
C ASP A 52 -12.55 -12.77 -16.29
N PHE A 53 -12.10 -11.62 -16.77
CA PHE A 53 -11.60 -11.48 -18.14
C PHE A 53 -10.39 -12.38 -18.40
N ALA A 54 -9.38 -12.32 -17.54
CA ALA A 54 -8.17 -13.13 -17.71
C ALA A 54 -8.47 -14.63 -17.65
N ALA A 55 -9.28 -15.06 -16.69
CA ALA A 55 -9.68 -16.46 -16.51
C ALA A 55 -10.49 -17.00 -17.70
N LYS A 56 -11.44 -16.21 -18.25
CA LYS A 56 -12.24 -16.61 -19.41
C LYS A 56 -11.44 -16.75 -20.69
N ASN A 57 -10.35 -15.99 -20.82
CA ASN A 57 -9.50 -16.01 -22.01
C ASN A 57 -8.31 -16.97 -21.86
N SER A 58 -8.04 -17.50 -20.66
CA SER A 58 -6.93 -18.41 -20.43
C SER A 58 -7.17 -19.78 -21.05
N THR A 59 -6.14 -20.31 -21.71
CA THR A 59 -6.14 -21.68 -22.27
C THR A 59 -5.28 -22.63 -21.46
N ALA A 60 -4.61 -22.13 -20.43
CA ALA A 60 -3.77 -22.92 -19.54
C ALA A 60 -4.56 -24.07 -18.90
N LYS A 61 -3.88 -25.23 -18.76
CA LYS A 61 -4.46 -26.37 -18.07
C LYS A 61 -4.77 -26.00 -16.62
N ALA A 62 -6.02 -26.21 -16.23
CA ALA A 62 -6.51 -25.90 -14.89
C ALA A 62 -5.71 -26.66 -13.80
N SER A 63 -4.85 -25.94 -13.11
CA SER A 63 -4.15 -26.30 -11.87
C SER A 63 -4.49 -25.29 -10.76
N LEU A 64 -4.20 -25.63 -9.50
CA LEU A 64 -4.38 -24.69 -8.38
C LEU A 64 -3.56 -23.40 -8.59
N GLU A 65 -2.35 -23.50 -9.15
CA GLU A 65 -1.53 -22.33 -9.45
C GLU A 65 -2.09 -21.50 -10.61
N SER A 66 -2.52 -22.14 -11.70
CA SER A 66 -3.06 -21.41 -12.87
C SER A 66 -4.33 -20.62 -12.54
N LYS A 67 -5.07 -21.03 -11.51
CA LYS A 67 -6.29 -20.35 -11.06
C LYS A 67 -6.01 -19.22 -10.09
N LYS A 68 -4.81 -19.15 -9.50
CA LYS A 68 -4.47 -18.11 -8.53
C LYS A 68 -4.13 -16.82 -9.28
N PRO A 69 -4.89 -15.73 -9.07
CA PRO A 69 -4.58 -14.47 -9.72
C PRO A 69 -3.28 -13.88 -9.16
N LEU A 70 -2.42 -13.39 -10.05
CA LEU A 70 -1.22 -12.63 -9.70
C LEU A 70 -1.43 -11.16 -10.05
N TYR A 71 -1.51 -10.31 -9.04
CA TYR A 71 -1.70 -8.87 -9.21
C TYR A 71 -0.36 -8.14 -9.23
N LEU A 72 -0.23 -7.18 -10.13
CA LEU A 72 0.89 -6.26 -10.21
C LEU A 72 0.39 -4.85 -10.42
N LEU A 73 0.88 -3.92 -9.59
CA LEU A 73 0.65 -2.49 -9.75
C LEU A 73 1.77 -1.92 -10.61
N GLY A 74 1.42 -1.06 -11.55
CA GLY A 74 2.35 -0.39 -12.44
C GLY A 74 3.28 0.55 -11.68
N GLU A 75 4.43 0.83 -12.28
CA GLU A 75 5.45 1.68 -11.66
C GLU A 75 5.02 3.14 -11.53
N LYS A 76 4.20 3.61 -12.48
CA LYS A 76 3.75 5.00 -12.50
C LYS A 76 2.38 5.14 -11.84
N ILE A 77 2.35 5.90 -10.75
CA ILE A 77 1.14 6.38 -10.10
C ILE A 77 1.14 7.90 -10.14
N VAL A 78 0.03 8.49 -10.57
CA VAL A 78 -0.11 9.95 -10.73
C VAL A 78 -1.14 10.47 -9.75
N THR A 79 -0.85 11.59 -9.10
CA THR A 79 -1.85 12.33 -8.32
C THR A 79 -2.65 13.22 -9.26
N SER A 80 -3.95 12.98 -9.41
CA SER A 80 -4.83 13.75 -10.29
C SER A 80 -5.42 14.98 -9.60
N SER A 81 -5.75 14.87 -8.31
CA SER A 81 -6.23 16.01 -7.52
C SER A 81 -6.04 15.80 -6.02
N SER A 82 -6.28 16.85 -5.24
CA SER A 82 -6.24 16.80 -3.77
C SER A 82 -7.37 17.61 -3.16
N SER A 83 -7.93 17.15 -2.05
CA SER A 83 -8.96 17.88 -1.31
C SER A 83 -8.38 19.12 -0.62
N ASN A 84 -9.26 20.06 -0.25
CA ASN A 84 -8.89 21.17 0.64
C ASN A 84 -8.29 20.61 1.94
N GLY A 85 -7.09 21.06 2.29
CA GLY A 85 -6.31 20.53 3.42
C GLY A 85 -5.47 19.29 3.13
N LYS A 86 -5.39 18.82 1.87
CA LYS A 86 -4.51 17.72 1.40
C LYS A 86 -4.62 16.42 2.20
N ARG A 87 -5.80 16.13 2.76
CA ARG A 87 -6.09 14.90 3.53
C ARG A 87 -6.59 13.74 2.68
N THR A 88 -7.11 14.06 1.50
CA THR A 88 -7.54 13.11 0.49
C THR A 88 -6.85 13.44 -0.83
N LEU A 89 -6.24 12.44 -1.45
CA LEU A 89 -5.71 12.50 -2.81
C LEU A 89 -6.59 11.65 -3.74
N GLN A 90 -6.76 12.13 -4.96
CA GLN A 90 -7.20 11.28 -6.07
C GLN A 90 -5.98 10.91 -6.88
N CYS A 91 -5.88 9.64 -7.21
CA CYS A 91 -4.72 9.03 -7.85
C CYS A 91 -5.17 8.18 -9.03
N SER A 92 -4.31 8.03 -10.03
CA SER A 92 -4.47 7.03 -11.08
C SER A 92 -3.20 6.20 -11.26
N GLY A 93 -3.36 4.96 -11.69
CA GLY A 93 -2.25 4.04 -11.94
C GLY A 93 -2.70 2.83 -12.74
N ALA A 94 -1.76 2.12 -13.36
CA ALA A 94 -2.07 0.88 -14.05
C ALA A 94 -2.07 -0.30 -13.07
N ILE A 95 -3.01 -1.22 -13.20
CA ILE A 95 -2.97 -2.53 -12.54
C ILE A 95 -3.06 -3.63 -13.58
N SER A 96 -2.40 -4.74 -13.33
CA SER A 96 -2.50 -5.93 -14.14
C SER A 96 -2.74 -7.16 -13.29
N VAL A 97 -3.47 -8.12 -13.85
CA VAL A 97 -3.67 -9.44 -13.28
C VAL A 97 -3.26 -10.50 -14.28
N ALA A 98 -2.55 -11.52 -13.82
CA ALA A 98 -2.28 -12.72 -14.59
C ALA A 98 -3.06 -13.90 -14.02
N VAL A 99 -3.72 -14.65 -14.90
CA VAL A 99 -4.42 -15.91 -14.60
C VAL A 99 -4.05 -16.90 -15.70
N GLY A 100 -3.41 -18.01 -15.32
CA GLY A 100 -2.85 -18.97 -16.27
C GLY A 100 -1.81 -18.33 -17.20
N ASP A 101 -2.07 -18.42 -18.50
CA ASP A 101 -1.26 -17.86 -19.60
C ASP A 101 -1.69 -16.46 -20.04
N VAL A 102 -2.75 -15.90 -19.43
CA VAL A 102 -3.31 -14.60 -19.82
C VAL A 102 -2.97 -13.53 -18.79
N LYS A 103 -2.55 -12.36 -19.31
CA LYS A 103 -2.38 -11.13 -18.54
C LYS A 103 -3.35 -10.06 -19.05
N ALA A 104 -4.12 -9.48 -18.14
CA ALA A 104 -5.00 -8.34 -18.42
C ALA A 104 -4.51 -7.12 -17.64
N SER A 105 -4.59 -5.94 -18.25
CA SER A 105 -4.14 -4.68 -17.63
C SER A 105 -5.16 -3.58 -17.85
N LYS A 106 -5.29 -2.66 -16.88
CA LYS A 106 -6.18 -1.51 -16.97
C LYS A 106 -5.67 -0.35 -16.12
N GLU A 107 -5.98 0.87 -16.52
CA GLU A 107 -5.84 2.03 -15.65
C GLU A 107 -6.98 2.05 -14.62
N ILE A 108 -6.62 2.33 -13.37
CA ILE A 108 -7.55 2.51 -12.26
C ILE A 108 -7.42 3.90 -11.68
N GLU A 109 -8.54 4.40 -11.21
CA GLU A 109 -8.60 5.56 -10.33
C GLU A 109 -8.85 5.09 -8.91
N PHE A 110 -8.21 5.75 -7.95
CA PHE A 110 -8.40 5.45 -6.54
C PHE A 110 -8.17 6.68 -5.68
N SER A 111 -8.86 6.71 -4.54
CA SER A 111 -8.69 7.75 -3.54
C SER A 111 -7.83 7.25 -2.38
N VAL A 112 -6.98 8.13 -1.86
CA VAL A 112 -6.10 7.86 -0.74
C VAL A 112 -6.40 8.87 0.36
N GLN A 113 -6.75 8.38 1.54
CA GLN A 113 -7.09 9.19 2.70
C GLN A 113 -6.22 8.81 3.87
N LYS A 114 -5.74 9.81 4.62
CA LYS A 114 -5.02 9.57 5.88
C LYS A 114 -5.75 10.28 7.01
N SER A 115 -6.19 9.49 7.99
CA SER A 115 -6.86 9.99 9.19
C SER A 115 -5.89 10.74 10.10
N LYS A 116 -6.42 11.49 11.07
CA LYS A 116 -5.61 12.19 12.07
C LYS A 116 -4.76 11.24 12.91
N ASP A 117 -5.19 9.99 13.05
CA ASP A 117 -4.50 8.94 13.79
C ASP A 117 -3.43 8.24 12.93
N GLY A 118 -3.17 8.73 11.71
CA GLY A 118 -2.19 8.18 10.78
C GLY A 118 -2.68 6.94 10.01
N LYS A 119 -3.90 6.44 10.27
CA LYS A 119 -4.47 5.32 9.52
C LYS A 119 -4.75 5.72 8.07
N LEU A 120 -4.17 4.95 7.14
CA LEU A 120 -4.38 5.05 5.70
C LEU A 120 -5.65 4.31 5.29
N SER A 121 -6.41 4.88 4.36
CA SER A 121 -7.54 4.25 3.70
C SER A 121 -7.43 4.46 2.20
N VAL A 122 -7.61 3.39 1.43
CA VAL A 122 -7.64 3.41 -0.03
C VAL A 122 -9.02 2.95 -0.50
N ALA A 123 -9.58 3.64 -1.48
CA ALA A 123 -10.80 3.20 -2.16
C ALA A 123 -10.56 3.22 -3.67
N VAL A 124 -10.64 2.06 -4.31
CA VAL A 124 -10.47 1.90 -5.75
C VAL A 124 -11.82 2.06 -6.44
N THR A 125 -11.87 2.86 -7.50
CA THR A 125 -13.07 3.02 -8.31
C THR A 125 -13.34 1.71 -9.06
N PRO A 126 -14.57 1.16 -9.02
CA PRO A 126 -14.90 -0.07 -9.70
C PRO A 126 -14.59 -0.03 -11.21
N PHE A 127 -14.10 -1.15 -11.74
CA PHE A 127 -13.80 -1.29 -13.15
C PHE A 127 -15.07 -1.26 -14.01
N GLN A 128 -15.08 -0.46 -15.08
CA GLN A 128 -16.14 -0.46 -16.10
C GLN A 128 -15.58 -1.02 -17.41
N PHE A 129 -16.06 -2.17 -17.89
CA PHE A 129 -15.64 -2.81 -19.15
C PHE A 129 -16.70 -2.63 -20.23
#